data_AF-S0FWT5-F1
#
_entry.id   AF-S0FWT5-F1
#
_cell.length_a   1.000
_cell.length_b   1.000
_cell.length_c   1.000
_cell.angle_alpha   90.00
_cell.angle_beta   90.00
_cell.angle_gamma   90.00
#
_symmetry.space_group_name_H-M   'P 1'
#
loop_
_entity.id
_entity.type
_entity.pdbx_description
1 polymer ?
#
loop_
_entity_poly.entity_id
_entity_poly.type
_entity_poly.pdbx_seq_one_letter_code
_entity_poly.pdbx_strand_id
1 'polypeptide(L)' 'MNIVNVLKKIMLNTILGAVLLAIINFAGIYFNFSIALNIYSALIIGVLGVPGLILLIILKYII' A
#
# COMPACT_ATOMS: atom_id res chain seq x y z
N MET A 1 4.52 -18.18 -23.11
CA MET A 1 4.08 -16.94 -22.41
C MET A 1 5.33 -16.12 -22.13
N ASN A 2 5.52 -14.99 -22.81
CA ASN A 2 6.79 -14.27 -22.78
C ASN A 2 6.94 -13.51 -21.46
N ILE A 3 8.09 -13.69 -20.78
CA ILE A 3 8.46 -13.07 -19.50
C ILE A 3 8.26 -11.55 -19.47
N VAL A 4 8.42 -10.89 -20.62
CA VAL A 4 8.23 -9.44 -20.79
C VAL A 4 6.81 -8.98 -20.42
N ASN A 5 5.78 -9.79 -20.72
CA ASN A 5 4.40 -9.44 -20.43
C ASN A 5 4.08 -9.56 -18.93
N VAL A 6 4.74 -10.49 -18.24
CA VAL A 6 4.61 -10.68 -16.80
C VAL A 6 5.27 -9.52 -16.05
N LEU A 7 6.47 -9.12 -16.46
CA LEU A 7 7.18 -7.98 -15.88
C LEU A 7 6.39 -6.67 -15.99
N LYS A 8 5.78 -6.40 -17.16
CA LYS A 8 4.90 -5.23 -17.34
C LYS A 8 3.69 -5.26 -16.40
N LYS A 9 3.06 -6.43 -16.25
CA LYS A 9 1.88 -6.59 -15.39
C LYS A 9 2.24 -6.35 -13.91
N ILE A 10 3.41 -6.82 -13.48
CA ILE A 10 3.91 -6.61 -12.11
C ILE A 10 4.25 -5.13 -11.89
N MET A 11 4.96 -4.46 -12.81
CA MET A 11 5.27 -3.03 -12.68
C MET A 11 4.00 -2.16 -12.59
N LEU A 12 2.99 -2.45 -13.41
CA LEU A 12 1.70 -1.74 -13.34
C LEU A 12 0.98 -1.98 -12.01
N ASN A 13 0.99 -3.21 -11.49
CA ASN A 13 0.39 -3.52 -10.19
C ASN A 13 1.13 -2.84 -9.02
N THR A 14 2.46 -2.72 -9.09
CA THR A 14 3.27 -2.00 -8.10
C THR A 14 3.00 -0.51 -8.12
N ILE A 15 2.89 0.10 -9.31
CA ILE A 15 2.55 1.53 -9.45
C ILE A 15 1.13 1.78 -8.91
N LEU A 16 0.16 0.92 -9.23
CA LEU A 16 -1.20 1.01 -8.69
C LEU A 16 -1.22 0.89 -7.17
N GLY A 17 -0.46 -0.04 -6.58
CA GLY A 17 -0.31 -0.16 -5.13
C GLY A 17 0.31 1.08 -4.48
N ALA A 18 1.32 1.68 -5.12
CA ALA A 18 1.96 2.91 -4.65
C ALA A 18 1.00 4.11 -4.71
N VAL A 19 0.20 4.22 -5.78
CA VAL A 19 -0.82 5.28 -5.94
C VAL A 19 -1.94 5.12 -4.91
N LEU A 20 -2.45 3.90 -4.70
CA LEU A 20 -3.42 3.62 -3.65
C LEU A 20 -2.87 4.00 -2.27
N LEU A 21 -1.63 3.61 -1.98
CA LEU A 21 -0.99 3.94 -0.72
C LEU A 21 -0.86 5.46 -0.53
N ALA A 22 -0.50 6.20 -1.59
CA ALA A 22 -0.39 7.66 -1.53
C ALA A 22 -1.74 8.33 -1.22
N ILE A 23 -2.82 7.91 -1.89
CA ILE A 23 -4.18 8.41 -1.63
C ILE A 23 -4.60 8.12 -0.20
N ILE A 24 -4.30 6.92 0.28
CA ILE A 24 -4.65 6.47 1.63
C ILE A 24 -3.81 7.19 2.69
N ASN A 25 -2.52 7.46 2.44
CA ASN A 25 -1.68 8.24 3.35
C ASN A 25 -2.20 9.69 3.44
N PHE A 26 -2.70 10.24 2.33
CA PHE A 26 -3.35 11.56 2.32
C PHE A 26 -4.64 11.59 3.16
N ALA A 27 -5.48 10.55 3.04
CA ALA A 27 -6.65 10.39 3.90
C ALA A 27 -6.28 10.08 5.37
N GLY A 28 -5.17 9.40 5.62
CA GLY A 28 -4.64 9.05 6.94
C GLY A 28 -4.18 10.25 7.77
N ILE A 29 -3.88 11.39 7.13
CA ILE A 29 -3.55 12.66 7.82
C ILE A 29 -4.72 13.10 8.71
N TYR A 30 -5.98 12.89 8.28
CA TYR A 30 -7.16 13.20 9.09
C TYR A 30 -7.27 12.36 10.38
N PHE A 31 -6.59 11.21 10.41
CA PHE A 31 -6.53 10.30 11.55
C PHE A 31 -5.21 10.45 12.35
N ASN A 32 -4.42 11.50 12.09
CA ASN A 32 -3.07 11.69 12.65
C ASN A 32 -2.14 10.47 12.44
N PHE A 33 -2.35 9.74 11.35
CA PHE A 33 -1.64 8.50 11.08
C PHE A 33 -0.87 8.61 9.77
N SER A 34 0.46 8.69 9.88
CA SER A 34 1.36 8.59 8.73
C SER A 34 2.06 7.24 8.76
N ILE A 35 1.88 6.47 7.68
CA ILE A 35 2.59 5.22 7.42
C ILE A 35 3.80 5.55 6.55
N ALA A 36 4.96 4.99 6.90
CA ALA A 36 6.13 5.07 6.04
C ALA A 36 5.80 4.45 4.68
N LEU A 37 5.91 5.25 3.61
CA LEU A 37 5.57 4.88 2.25
C LEU A 37 6.70 4.01 1.67
N ASN A 38 6.68 2.71 2.00
CA ASN A 38 7.68 1.73 1.60
C ASN A 38 7.03 0.60 0.81
N ILE A 39 7.84 -0.26 0.18
CA ILE A 39 7.30 -1.30 -0.70
C ILE A 39 6.41 -2.31 0.05
N TYR A 40 6.69 -2.55 1.32
CA TYR A 40 5.95 -3.49 2.17
C TYR A 40 4.58 -2.92 2.57
N SER A 41 4.53 -1.67 3.04
CA SER A 41 3.27 -1.00 3.37
C SER A 41 2.40 -0.78 2.12
N ALA A 42 3.02 -0.49 0.98
CA ALA A 42 2.33 -0.33 -0.30
C ALA A 42 1.74 -1.65 -0.80
N LEU A 43 2.42 -2.77 -0.57
CA LEU A 43 1.90 -4.10 -0.85
C LEU A 43 0.75 -4.47 0.08
N ILE A 44 0.91 -4.27 1.39
CA ILE A 44 -0.12 -4.62 2.38
C ILE A 44 -1.40 -3.84 2.11
N ILE A 45 -1.29 -2.53 1.88
CA ILE A 45 -2.45 -1.68 1.60
C ILE A 45 -2.95 -1.85 0.15
N GLY A 46 -2.07 -2.10 -0.82
CA GLY A 46 -2.46 -2.39 -2.20
C GLY A 46 -3.20 -3.73 -2.36
N VAL A 47 -2.90 -4.72 -1.52
CA VAL A 47 -3.55 -6.05 -1.52
C VAL A 47 -4.78 -6.07 -0.63
N LEU A 48 -4.70 -5.53 0.60
CA LEU A 48 -5.82 -5.57 1.56
C LEU A 48 -6.71 -4.32 1.51
N GLY A 49 -6.32 -3.21 0.89
CA GLY A 49 -7.11 -1.98 0.83
C GLY A 49 -7.36 -1.37 2.22
N VAL A 50 -8.62 -1.02 2.49
CA VAL A 50 -9.07 -0.44 3.77
C VAL A 50 -8.76 -1.35 4.98
N PRO A 51 -9.01 -2.68 4.95
CA PRO A 51 -8.58 -3.56 6.04
C PRO A 51 -7.06 -3.56 6.29
N GLY A 52 -6.25 -3.38 5.25
CA GLY A 52 -4.79 -3.26 5.38
C GLY A 52 -4.38 -2.01 6.16
N LEU A 53 -5.12 -0.91 6.00
CA LEU A 53 -4.92 0.30 6.79
C LEU A 53 -5.16 0.06 8.29
N ILE A 54 -6.28 -0.59 8.61
CA ILE A 54 -6.67 -0.92 9.99
C ILE A 54 -5.61 -1.83 10.63
N LEU A 55 -5.09 -2.81 9.87
CA LEU A 55 -4.03 -3.70 10.32
C LEU A 55 -2.74 -2.93 10.67
N LEU A 56 -2.33 -1.99 9.81
CA LEU A 56 -1.15 -1.14 10.05
C LEU A 56 -1.34 -0.19 11.24
N ILE A 57 -2.55 0.31 11.46
CA ILE A 57 -2.91 1.13 12.63
C ILE A 57 -2.76 0.33 13.92
N ILE A 58 -3.34 -0.88 13.96
CA ILE A 58 -3.24 -1.77 15.12
C ILE A 58 -1.78 -2.13 15.39
N LEU A 59 -1.01 -2.44 14.34
CA LEU A 59 0.39 -2.83 14.48
C LEU A 59 1.26 -1.68 15.03
N LYS A 60 1.00 -0.43 14.63
CA LYS A 60 1.70 0.77 15.14
C LYS A 60 1.24 1.21 16.54
N TYR A 61 0.11 0.72 17.02
CA TYR A 61 -0.32 0.93 18.40
C TYR A 61 0.16 -0.19 19.35
N ILE A 62 0.45 -1.37 18.82
CA ILE A 62 1.00 -2.52 19.56
C ILE A 62 2.53 -2.41 19.75
N ILE A 63 3.23 -1.86 18.76
CA ILE A 63 4.70 -1.67 18.75
C ILE A 63 5.01 -0.20 19.05
#